data_AF-A0A4Q3CQA4-F1
#
_entry.id   AF-A0A4Q3CQA4-F1
#
_cell.length_a   1.000
_cell.length_b   1.000
_cell.length_c   1.000
_cell.angle_alpha   90.00
_cell.angle_beta   90.00
_cell.angle_gamma   90.00
#
_symmetry.space_group_name_H-M   'P 1'
#
loop_
_entity.id
_entity.type
_entity.pdbx_description
1 polymer ?
#
loop_
_entity_poly.entity_id
_entity_poly.type
_entity_poly.pdbx_seq_one_letter_code
_entity_poly.pdbx_strand_id
1 'polypeptide(L)'
;MFTHARARSLAQRIRHLFYITVLLTVSVRLTAQPLNDACSNASVINVSQNGFGKGLFSSSADDIGGATIQPGEVFAPAILVGGQNKKSMWYRFSIGTTRAVRVTLKQPGTNITAGDAGFAVYKSNSCLPTTANISTKLTPIGTFGNTYHPCVDSGVYYVQVSSNNNANGPLSIDLQVSDTTGALYDRPQDAYNFGVVSPHNRYVDVFMGCQSVEDETERCANLANATQYHKSSWYTFTTPAYLDYVALALSGTSGYWVNASTSYKFGFNLYKGNIVSTPQSSLLPIITCDSFQTAGVYADWRMFTCSDLEPNTTYTIQVFAHENFNNDVRLNIASGGAGPTQVPQPVSTGFPASNDFGNVVTSGSGVTTYRYDNLACNARHSQSNCGTVIPNGAITFSGKQYDLSSFFKFRLNNSAAIEIYLDNAAPTYCGPSLSFRLFKQSLSPSCSTLSMDSLIGTYSYLQTIDCLAPGDYVIQVMGTAALMPTNYYAYYNTSNSARCLASN
;
A
#
# COMPACT_ATOMS: atom_id res chain seq x y z
N MET A 1 -6.37 14.19 109.19
CA MET A 1 -5.53 13.89 107.99
C MET A 1 -6.23 12.77 107.22
N PHE A 2 -6.33 12.88 105.90
CA PHE A 2 -7.05 11.98 104.96
C PHE A 2 -8.57 12.09 104.89
N THR A 3 -9.05 12.80 103.86
CA THR A 3 -10.24 12.47 103.06
C THR A 3 -10.47 13.61 102.07
N HIS A 4 -9.80 13.64 100.90
CA HIS A 4 -10.22 14.50 99.76
C HIS A 4 -9.51 14.21 98.42
N ALA A 5 -9.06 12.96 98.15
CA ALA A 5 -8.24 12.67 96.96
C ALA A 5 -8.78 11.60 95.98
N ARG A 6 -9.92 10.95 96.23
CA ARG A 6 -10.35 9.79 95.40
C ARG A 6 -11.50 10.04 94.41
N ALA A 7 -12.17 11.19 94.41
CA ALA A 7 -13.35 11.40 93.55
C ALA A 7 -13.07 12.01 92.16
N ARG A 8 -11.91 12.64 91.92
CA ARG A 8 -11.61 13.29 90.61
C ARG A 8 -11.06 12.35 89.54
N SER A 9 -10.60 11.14 89.90
CA SER A 9 -9.97 10.18 88.97
C SER A 9 -10.97 9.39 88.12
N LEU A 10 -12.17 9.12 88.64
CA LEU A 10 -13.16 8.28 87.95
C LEU A 10 -13.91 9.03 86.84
N ALA A 11 -14.26 10.31 87.08
CA ALA A 11 -14.99 11.13 86.10
C ALA A 11 -14.15 11.47 84.84
N GLN A 12 -12.82 11.58 84.99
CA GLN A 12 -11.92 11.87 83.87
C GLN A 12 -11.63 10.61 83.02
N ARG A 13 -11.61 9.43 83.64
CA ARG A 13 -11.51 8.14 82.92
C ARG A 13 -12.78 7.81 82.15
N ILE A 14 -13.97 8.12 82.68
CA ILE A 14 -15.25 7.90 81.98
C ILE A 14 -15.41 8.85 80.78
N ARG A 15 -14.95 10.10 80.88
CA ARG A 15 -14.94 11.03 79.72
C ARG A 15 -14.01 10.54 78.60
N HIS A 16 -12.80 10.07 78.92
CA HIS A 16 -11.91 9.52 77.88
C HIS A 16 -12.41 8.21 77.29
N LEU A 17 -13.06 7.33 78.08
CA LEU A 17 -13.69 6.13 77.55
C LEU A 17 -14.86 6.48 76.60
N PHE A 18 -15.70 7.47 76.96
CA PHE A 18 -16.81 7.91 76.11
C PHE A 18 -16.32 8.55 74.80
N TYR A 19 -15.26 9.36 74.82
CA TYR A 19 -14.66 9.91 73.60
C TYR A 19 -14.04 8.83 72.71
N ILE A 20 -13.42 7.79 73.28
CA ILE A 20 -12.86 6.66 72.52
C ILE A 20 -13.98 5.77 71.96
N THR A 21 -15.06 5.51 72.70
CA THR A 21 -16.21 4.72 72.22
C THR A 21 -17.03 5.46 71.16
N VAL A 22 -17.16 6.79 71.25
CA VAL A 22 -17.78 7.62 70.20
C VAL A 22 -16.89 7.72 68.97
N LEU A 23 -15.55 7.79 69.11
CA LEU A 23 -14.65 7.71 67.96
C LEU A 23 -14.64 6.33 67.27
N LEU A 24 -14.81 5.24 68.03
CA LEU A 24 -14.86 3.88 67.46
C LEU A 24 -16.22 3.52 66.82
N THR A 25 -17.32 4.17 67.23
CA THR A 25 -18.65 3.93 66.65
C THR A 25 -18.96 4.79 65.43
N VAL A 26 -18.18 5.84 65.16
CA VAL A 26 -18.08 6.47 63.84
C VAL A 26 -17.06 5.70 62.98
N SER A 27 -17.22 4.38 62.96
CA SER A 27 -16.67 3.55 61.88
C SER A 27 -17.55 3.83 60.67
N VAL A 28 -17.25 4.93 59.98
CA VAL A 28 -17.81 5.26 58.67
C VAL A 28 -17.71 3.98 57.85
N ARG A 29 -18.84 3.42 57.42
CA ARG A 29 -18.85 2.38 56.40
C ARG A 29 -18.33 3.02 55.12
N LEU A 30 -17.01 3.14 55.03
CA LEU A 30 -16.32 3.43 53.80
C LEU A 30 -16.55 2.18 52.94
N THR A 31 -17.64 2.19 52.17
CA THR A 31 -17.75 1.31 51.02
C THR A 31 -16.55 1.65 50.16
N ALA A 32 -15.61 0.72 50.06
CA ALA A 32 -14.44 0.91 49.22
C ALA A 32 -14.94 1.26 47.81
N GLN A 33 -14.55 2.43 47.32
CA GLN A 33 -14.79 2.79 45.92
C GLN A 33 -14.12 1.74 45.04
N PRO A 34 -14.73 1.36 43.92
CA PRO A 34 -14.09 0.43 43.00
C PRO A 34 -12.74 1.01 42.54
N LEU A 35 -11.74 0.15 42.33
CA LEU A 35 -10.39 0.62 41.99
C LEU A 35 -10.35 1.41 40.68
N ASN A 36 -11.28 1.11 39.78
CA ASN A 36 -11.46 1.77 38.48
C ASN A 36 -12.54 2.87 38.48
N ASP A 37 -12.89 3.42 39.65
CA ASP A 37 -13.78 4.59 39.79
C ASP A 37 -13.19 5.83 39.09
N ALA A 38 -11.87 6.01 39.23
CA ALA A 38 -11.15 7.07 38.53
C ALA A 38 -10.62 6.59 37.18
N CYS A 39 -10.76 7.42 36.15
CA CYS A 39 -10.27 7.08 34.81
C CYS A 39 -8.74 6.85 34.75
N SER A 40 -7.96 7.50 35.62
CA SER A 40 -6.51 7.27 35.71
C SER A 40 -6.17 5.84 36.14
N ASN A 41 -7.11 5.17 36.81
CA ASN A 41 -7.03 3.79 37.29
C ASN A 41 -7.94 2.86 36.48
N ALA A 42 -8.29 3.22 35.24
CA ALA A 42 -9.14 2.42 34.38
C ALA A 42 -8.65 0.97 34.31
N SER A 43 -9.56 0.02 34.52
CA SER A 43 -9.26 -1.41 34.48
C SER A 43 -8.85 -1.81 33.06
N VAL A 44 -7.69 -2.47 32.93
CA VAL A 44 -7.09 -2.77 31.62
C VAL A 44 -7.61 -4.10 31.08
N ILE A 45 -8.21 -4.08 29.90
CA ILE A 45 -8.55 -5.28 29.14
C ILE A 45 -7.38 -5.55 28.19
N ASN A 46 -6.54 -6.53 28.56
CA ASN A 46 -5.34 -6.87 27.80
C ASN A 46 -5.70 -7.66 26.55
N VAL A 47 -5.68 -7.00 25.39
CA VAL A 47 -5.69 -7.68 24.09
C VAL A 47 -4.30 -8.27 23.85
N SER A 48 -4.23 -9.57 23.57
CA SER A 48 -2.96 -10.29 23.40
C SER A 48 -2.15 -9.76 22.20
N GLN A 49 -0.87 -10.16 22.12
CA GLN A 49 0.04 -9.78 21.02
C GLN A 49 0.07 -8.27 20.80
N ASN A 50 0.25 -7.47 21.86
CA ASN A 50 0.30 -6.01 21.79
C ASN A 50 -0.90 -5.34 21.07
N GLY A 51 -2.10 -5.91 21.21
CA GLY A 51 -3.30 -5.37 20.59
C GLY A 51 -3.63 -5.94 19.20
N PHE A 52 -2.83 -6.87 18.68
CA PHE A 52 -3.12 -7.58 17.41
C PHE A 52 -3.93 -8.86 17.60
N GLY A 53 -3.98 -9.36 18.84
CA GLY A 53 -4.67 -10.58 19.21
C GLY A 53 -6.18 -10.55 18.91
N LYS A 54 -6.70 -11.73 18.56
CA LYS A 54 -8.11 -11.97 18.23
C LYS A 54 -8.72 -12.89 19.28
N GLY A 55 -10.01 -12.74 19.56
CA GLY A 55 -10.73 -13.57 20.53
C GLY A 55 -11.64 -12.76 21.45
N LEU A 56 -12.00 -13.38 22.58
CA LEU A 56 -12.76 -12.77 23.67
C LEU A 56 -11.81 -12.39 24.81
N PHE A 57 -11.84 -11.13 25.21
CA PHE A 57 -11.06 -10.58 26.31
C PHE A 57 -12.04 -9.99 27.33
N SER A 58 -12.00 -10.46 28.57
CA SER A 58 -12.90 -10.02 29.63
C SER A 58 -12.16 -9.19 30.67
N SER A 59 -12.81 -8.15 31.20
CA SER A 59 -12.33 -7.44 32.39
C SER A 59 -12.59 -8.25 33.66
N SER A 60 -12.02 -7.80 34.79
CA SER A 60 -12.54 -8.15 36.11
C SER A 60 -14.00 -7.68 36.26
N ALA A 61 -14.74 -8.34 37.13
CA ALA A 61 -16.04 -7.86 37.58
C ALA A 61 -15.85 -6.93 38.77
N ASP A 62 -16.23 -5.66 38.62
CA ASP A 62 -16.05 -4.61 39.63
C ASP A 62 -17.43 -4.12 40.09
N ASP A 63 -17.59 -3.87 41.39
CA ASP A 63 -18.89 -3.47 41.97
C ASP A 63 -19.12 -1.96 41.80
N ILE A 64 -20.17 -1.60 41.04
CA ILE A 64 -20.53 -0.20 40.79
C ILE A 64 -21.27 0.47 41.97
N GLY A 65 -21.64 -0.29 43.00
CA GLY A 65 -22.46 0.19 44.11
C GLY A 65 -21.87 1.41 44.82
N GLY A 66 -20.55 1.40 45.05
CA GLY A 66 -19.79 2.48 45.68
C GLY A 66 -19.10 3.45 44.73
N ALA A 67 -19.32 3.32 43.41
CA ALA A 67 -18.71 4.21 42.42
C ALA A 67 -19.24 5.64 42.53
N THR A 68 -18.38 6.61 42.26
CA THR A 68 -18.66 8.04 42.22
C THR A 68 -18.31 8.62 40.84
N ILE A 69 -18.49 9.92 40.65
CA ILE A 69 -18.11 10.60 39.40
C ILE A 69 -16.84 11.38 39.66
N GLN A 70 -15.80 11.16 38.87
CA GLN A 70 -14.60 11.97 38.94
C GLN A 70 -14.87 13.40 38.41
N PRO A 71 -14.33 14.45 39.05
CA PRO A 71 -14.41 15.81 38.51
C PRO A 71 -13.86 15.90 37.07
N GLY A 72 -14.62 16.51 36.17
CA GLY A 72 -14.26 16.67 34.76
C GLY A 72 -14.77 15.54 33.85
N GLU A 73 -15.41 14.50 34.40
CA GLU A 73 -16.11 13.52 33.57
C GLU A 73 -17.24 14.14 32.77
N VAL A 74 -17.33 13.73 31.52
CA VAL A 74 -18.48 13.99 30.66
C VAL A 74 -19.15 12.67 30.30
N PHE A 75 -20.44 12.74 30.01
CA PHE A 75 -21.23 11.55 29.67
C PHE A 75 -21.80 11.71 28.27
N ALA A 76 -21.83 10.61 27.51
CA ALA A 76 -22.46 10.60 26.20
C ALA A 76 -23.96 10.94 26.31
N PRO A 77 -24.56 11.58 25.28
CA PRO A 77 -25.97 11.99 25.32
C PRO A 77 -26.95 10.86 25.67
N ALA A 78 -26.73 9.64 25.16
CA ALA A 78 -27.57 8.48 25.45
C ALA A 78 -27.57 8.12 26.96
N ILE A 79 -26.44 8.29 27.64
CA ILE A 79 -26.30 8.03 29.09
C ILE A 79 -27.03 9.10 29.90
N LEU A 80 -26.97 10.37 29.46
CA LEU A 80 -27.68 11.47 30.10
C LEU A 80 -29.21 11.29 30.00
N VAL A 81 -29.70 10.91 28.82
CA VAL A 81 -31.13 10.63 28.58
C VAL A 81 -31.61 9.46 29.45
N GLY A 82 -30.78 8.44 29.63
CA GLY A 82 -31.08 7.32 30.53
C GLY A 82 -30.98 7.64 32.03
N GLY A 83 -30.57 8.86 32.41
CA GLY A 83 -30.34 9.23 33.81
C GLY A 83 -29.20 8.45 34.48
N GLN A 84 -28.31 7.85 33.69
CA GLN A 84 -27.23 6.96 34.12
C GLN A 84 -25.92 7.71 34.42
N ASN A 85 -26.02 8.98 34.80
CA ASN A 85 -24.87 9.85 35.04
C ASN A 85 -24.67 10.10 36.54
N LYS A 86 -24.84 9.08 37.38
CA LYS A 86 -24.72 9.18 38.84
C LYS A 86 -23.49 8.46 39.38
N LYS A 87 -23.05 7.41 38.70
CA LYS A 87 -21.83 6.66 39.01
C LYS A 87 -21.11 6.31 37.71
N SER A 88 -19.79 6.13 37.77
CA SER A 88 -19.00 5.69 36.64
C SER A 88 -17.90 4.72 37.03
N MET A 89 -17.53 3.83 36.11
CA MET A 89 -16.34 3.01 36.20
C MET A 89 -15.65 3.02 34.85
N TRP A 90 -14.33 2.96 34.86
CA TRP A 90 -13.53 3.09 33.66
C TRP A 90 -12.81 1.79 33.31
N TYR A 91 -12.87 1.43 32.03
CA TYR A 91 -12.07 0.36 31.46
C TYR A 91 -11.27 0.92 30.28
N ARG A 92 -10.14 0.30 29.96
CA ARG A 92 -9.33 0.67 28.80
C ARG A 92 -8.87 -0.56 28.02
N PHE A 93 -8.81 -0.44 26.70
CA PHE A 93 -8.20 -1.44 25.82
C PHE A 93 -7.50 -0.75 24.66
N SER A 94 -6.59 -1.47 24.00
CA SER A 94 -5.88 -0.99 22.82
C SER A 94 -5.92 -2.06 21.74
N ILE A 95 -6.13 -1.64 20.49
CA ILE A 95 -5.98 -2.50 19.31
C ILE A 95 -4.89 -1.93 18.39
N GLY A 96 -4.00 -2.80 17.92
CA GLY A 96 -2.80 -2.44 17.17
C GLY A 96 -3.05 -2.21 15.67
N THR A 97 -4.23 -2.57 15.18
CA THR A 97 -4.64 -2.45 13.78
C THR A 97 -6.16 -2.35 13.68
N THR A 98 -6.69 -2.09 12.48
CA THR A 98 -8.13 -2.09 12.23
C THR A 98 -8.72 -3.48 12.48
N ARG A 99 -9.78 -3.59 13.28
CA ARG A 99 -10.43 -4.88 13.60
C ARG A 99 -11.94 -4.75 13.69
N ALA A 100 -12.65 -5.87 13.54
CA ALA A 100 -14.03 -5.92 13.99
C ALA A 100 -14.06 -6.03 15.51
N VAL A 101 -14.82 -5.14 16.17
CA VAL A 101 -14.86 -5.05 17.63
C VAL A 101 -16.29 -5.06 18.11
N ARG A 102 -16.56 -5.90 19.12
CA ARG A 102 -17.79 -5.87 19.92
C ARG A 102 -17.43 -5.58 21.38
N VAL A 103 -18.08 -4.59 21.96
CA VAL A 103 -17.99 -4.29 23.40
C VAL A 103 -19.33 -4.63 24.03
N THR A 104 -19.32 -5.49 25.06
CA THR A 104 -20.53 -5.96 25.75
C THR A 104 -20.44 -5.64 27.23
N LEU A 105 -21.46 -4.96 27.76
CA LEU A 105 -21.62 -4.78 29.20
C LEU A 105 -22.31 -6.00 29.80
N LYS A 106 -21.69 -6.60 30.83
CA LYS A 106 -22.19 -7.80 31.51
C LYS A 106 -22.37 -7.56 33.00
N GLN A 107 -23.25 -8.37 33.59
CA GLN A 107 -23.42 -8.53 35.02
C GLN A 107 -23.60 -10.03 35.34
N PRO A 108 -23.18 -10.49 36.52
CA PRO A 108 -23.59 -11.78 37.05
C PRO A 108 -25.10 -11.78 37.40
N GLY A 109 -25.86 -12.70 36.80
CA GLY A 109 -27.30 -12.79 37.05
C GLY A 109 -28.08 -11.60 36.48
N THR A 110 -29.04 -11.08 37.25
CA THR A 110 -29.98 -10.01 36.80
C THR A 110 -30.23 -8.97 37.89
N ASN A 111 -29.26 -8.77 38.79
CA ASN A 111 -29.42 -7.94 39.99
C ASN A 111 -29.55 -6.43 39.68
N ILE A 112 -29.00 -5.98 38.56
CA ILE A 112 -29.10 -4.60 38.08
C ILE A 112 -30.13 -4.58 36.93
N THR A 113 -31.14 -3.73 37.03
CA THR A 113 -32.17 -3.60 35.98
C THR A 113 -31.51 -3.16 34.67
N ALA A 114 -32.02 -3.64 33.53
CA ALA A 114 -31.45 -3.36 32.22
C ALA A 114 -31.19 -1.86 31.95
N GLY A 115 -32.10 -0.98 32.41
CA GLY A 115 -31.99 0.47 32.24
C GLY A 115 -31.23 1.22 33.34
N ASP A 116 -30.68 0.53 34.35
CA ASP A 116 -29.97 1.19 35.45
C ASP A 116 -28.48 1.40 35.15
N ALA A 117 -27.92 0.68 34.16
CA ALA A 117 -26.55 0.82 33.73
C ALA A 117 -26.42 0.80 32.19
N GLY A 118 -25.42 1.51 31.68
CA GLY A 118 -25.07 1.60 30.28
C GLY A 118 -23.59 1.88 30.11
N PHE A 119 -23.14 2.12 28.88
CA PHE A 119 -21.75 2.49 28.63
C PHE A 119 -21.56 3.34 27.37
N ALA A 120 -20.46 4.08 27.35
CA ALA A 120 -19.97 4.79 26.18
C ALA A 120 -18.51 4.40 25.90
N VAL A 121 -18.12 4.39 24.62
CA VAL A 121 -16.75 4.10 24.20
C VAL A 121 -16.15 5.36 23.59
N TYR A 122 -14.94 5.71 24.02
CA TYR A 122 -14.19 6.88 23.57
C TYR A 122 -12.87 6.44 22.93
N LYS A 123 -12.52 6.99 21.77
CA LYS A 123 -11.18 6.82 21.17
C LYS A 123 -10.29 7.97 21.63
N SER A 124 -9.35 7.69 22.54
CA SER A 124 -8.51 8.72 23.17
C SER A 124 -7.25 8.12 23.77
N ASN A 125 -6.14 8.85 23.70
CA ASN A 125 -4.89 8.54 24.41
C ASN A 125 -4.80 9.25 25.77
N SER A 126 -5.77 10.11 26.10
CA SER A 126 -5.84 10.82 27.36
C SER A 126 -7.04 10.36 28.18
N CYS A 127 -6.82 10.31 29.49
CA CYS A 127 -7.88 10.13 30.47
C CYS A 127 -8.83 11.35 30.51
N LEU A 128 -10.07 11.13 30.93
CA LEU A 128 -11.18 12.08 30.87
C LEU A 128 -11.46 12.56 29.43
N PRO A 129 -11.77 11.62 28.50
CA PRO A 129 -12.14 11.97 27.14
C PRO A 129 -13.37 12.88 27.12
N THR A 130 -13.44 13.76 26.13
CA THR A 130 -14.57 14.66 25.92
C THR A 130 -15.64 14.02 25.02
N THR A 131 -16.78 14.69 24.84
CA THR A 131 -17.80 14.25 23.89
C THR A 131 -17.29 14.21 22.44
N ALA A 132 -16.27 14.99 22.09
CA ALA A 132 -15.61 14.93 20.79
C ALA A 132 -14.81 13.64 20.58
N ASN A 133 -14.50 12.91 21.65
CA ASN A 133 -13.77 11.64 21.61
C ASN A 133 -14.70 10.42 21.60
N ILE A 134 -16.03 10.59 21.64
CA ILE A 134 -16.96 9.47 21.51
C ILE A 134 -16.66 8.75 20.20
N SER A 135 -16.51 7.43 20.27
CA SER A 135 -16.23 6.61 19.09
C SER A 135 -17.35 6.79 18.06
N THR A 136 -16.98 7.16 16.84
CA THR A 136 -17.92 7.24 15.71
C THR A 136 -18.34 5.86 15.20
N LYS A 137 -17.66 4.81 15.67
CA LYS A 137 -17.85 3.42 15.23
C LYS A 137 -18.53 2.57 16.30
N LEU A 138 -18.29 2.85 17.58
CA LEU A 138 -18.87 2.12 18.70
C LEU A 138 -19.88 3.02 19.42
N THR A 139 -21.17 2.79 19.14
CA THR A 139 -22.27 3.64 19.57
C THR A 139 -22.50 3.51 21.08
N PRO A 140 -22.68 4.63 21.83
CA PRO A 140 -23.06 4.58 23.24
C PRO A 140 -24.40 3.87 23.46
N ILE A 141 -24.53 3.13 24.56
CA ILE A 141 -25.73 2.36 24.91
C ILE A 141 -26.17 2.71 26.33
N GLY A 142 -27.39 3.25 26.45
CA GLY A 142 -28.01 3.59 27.74
C GLY A 142 -28.73 2.42 28.43
N THR A 143 -28.27 1.19 28.25
CA THR A 143 -28.84 -0.05 28.81
C THR A 143 -27.79 -1.15 28.73
N PHE A 144 -27.99 -2.28 29.41
CA PHE A 144 -27.22 -3.50 29.13
C PHE A 144 -27.37 -3.90 27.66
N GLY A 145 -26.25 -4.29 27.06
CA GLY A 145 -26.21 -4.64 25.64
C GLY A 145 -24.79 -4.69 25.11
N ASN A 146 -24.68 -4.63 23.78
CA ASN A 146 -23.41 -4.58 23.08
C ASN A 146 -23.45 -3.59 21.91
N THR A 147 -22.32 -2.96 21.65
CA THR A 147 -22.08 -2.22 20.39
C THR A 147 -21.08 -3.01 19.56
N TYR A 148 -21.26 -3.01 18.25
CA TYR A 148 -20.41 -3.71 17.30
C TYR A 148 -20.12 -2.83 16.09
N HIS A 149 -18.89 -2.90 15.59
CA HIS A 149 -18.53 -2.34 14.30
C HIS A 149 -17.52 -3.24 13.59
N PRO A 150 -17.69 -3.49 12.28
CA PRO A 150 -16.84 -4.42 11.54
C PRO A 150 -15.41 -3.92 11.26
N CYS A 151 -15.15 -2.64 11.56
CA CYS A 151 -13.97 -1.93 11.09
C CYS A 151 -13.60 -0.79 12.04
N VAL A 152 -13.21 -1.09 13.27
CA VAL A 152 -12.75 -0.13 14.29
C VAL A 152 -11.26 0.14 14.10
N ASP A 153 -10.88 1.43 14.06
CA ASP A 153 -9.49 1.85 13.79
C ASP A 153 -8.53 1.45 14.91
N SER A 154 -7.24 1.33 14.60
CA SER A 154 -6.16 1.23 15.61
C SER A 154 -6.22 2.36 16.64
N GLY A 155 -5.79 2.06 17.86
CA GLY A 155 -5.62 3.06 18.93
C GLY A 155 -6.07 2.60 20.31
N VAL A 156 -6.06 3.54 21.24
CA VAL A 156 -6.49 3.37 22.63
C VAL A 156 -7.95 3.77 22.78
N TYR A 157 -8.70 2.94 23.49
CA TYR A 157 -10.12 3.14 23.75
C TYR A 157 -10.40 3.09 25.25
N TYR A 158 -11.26 4.00 25.71
CA TYR A 158 -11.80 4.03 27.06
C TYR A 158 -13.27 3.67 27.02
N VAL A 159 -13.70 2.77 27.89
CA VAL A 159 -15.11 2.42 28.11
C VAL A 159 -15.52 3.02 29.44
N GLN A 160 -16.42 4.00 29.40
CA GLN A 160 -17.06 4.55 30.59
C GLN A 160 -18.35 3.77 30.81
N VAL A 161 -18.34 2.86 31.78
CA VAL A 161 -19.57 2.25 32.29
C VAL A 161 -20.21 3.28 33.21
N SER A 162 -21.50 3.53 33.04
CA SER A 162 -22.21 4.56 33.81
C SER A 162 -23.53 4.03 34.29
N SER A 163 -23.98 4.51 35.45
CA SER A 163 -25.24 4.04 36.04
C SER A 163 -25.97 5.11 36.82
N ASN A 164 -27.23 4.83 37.12
CA ASN A 164 -28.03 5.60 38.07
C ASN A 164 -27.77 5.13 39.52
N ASN A 165 -28.48 5.72 40.49
CA ASN A 165 -28.29 5.38 41.91
C ASN A 165 -28.75 3.96 42.29
N ASN A 166 -29.61 3.33 41.48
CA ASN A 166 -30.21 2.02 41.77
C ASN A 166 -29.28 0.86 41.40
N ALA A 167 -28.36 1.06 40.47
CA ALA A 167 -27.38 0.04 40.10
C ALA A 167 -26.42 -0.23 41.25
N ASN A 168 -26.47 -1.45 41.78
CA ASN A 168 -25.60 -1.95 42.85
C ASN A 168 -25.24 -3.40 42.53
N GLY A 169 -23.95 -3.69 42.40
CA GLY A 169 -23.46 -5.01 42.07
C GLY A 169 -22.35 -5.02 41.01
N PRO A 170 -21.80 -6.21 40.76
CA PRO A 170 -20.67 -6.40 39.86
C PRO A 170 -21.05 -6.19 38.38
N LEU A 171 -20.23 -5.38 37.68
CA LEU A 171 -20.27 -5.21 36.23
C LEU A 171 -18.91 -5.60 35.63
N SER A 172 -18.93 -6.10 34.41
CA SER A 172 -17.72 -6.37 33.62
C SER A 172 -17.93 -6.02 32.14
N ILE A 173 -16.82 -5.84 31.44
CA ILE A 173 -16.79 -5.65 29.99
C ILE A 173 -16.20 -6.89 29.32
N ASP A 174 -16.93 -7.39 28.33
CA ASP A 174 -16.43 -8.37 27.37
C ASP A 174 -16.11 -7.67 26.05
N LEU A 175 -14.86 -7.78 25.62
CA LEU A 175 -14.34 -7.28 24.37
C LEU A 175 -14.09 -8.44 23.42
N GLN A 176 -14.85 -8.51 22.33
CA GLN A 176 -14.59 -9.45 21.25
C GLN A 176 -13.86 -8.73 20.11
N VAL A 177 -12.68 -9.23 19.73
CA VAL A 177 -11.88 -8.73 18.61
C VAL A 177 -11.78 -9.83 17.56
N SER A 178 -12.13 -9.51 16.31
CA SER A 178 -12.05 -10.43 15.18
C SER A 178 -11.53 -9.73 13.93
N ASP A 179 -11.30 -10.50 12.88
CA ASP A 179 -10.96 -9.97 11.56
C ASP A 179 -12.07 -9.04 11.06
N THR A 180 -11.68 -8.02 10.28
CA THR A 180 -12.63 -7.09 9.68
C THR A 180 -13.51 -7.83 8.68
N THR A 181 -14.80 -7.49 8.61
CA THR A 181 -15.70 -8.09 7.62
C THR A 181 -15.77 -7.20 6.39
N GLY A 182 -15.61 -7.80 5.20
CA GLY A 182 -15.68 -7.10 3.92
C GLY A 182 -14.40 -6.38 3.48
N ALA A 183 -13.29 -6.50 4.22
CA ALA A 183 -11.98 -6.03 3.77
C ALA A 183 -11.40 -7.00 2.72
N LEU A 184 -11.66 -6.72 1.44
CA LEU A 184 -11.15 -7.56 0.36
C LEU A 184 -9.63 -7.51 0.31
N TYR A 185 -9.02 -8.68 0.12
CA TYR A 185 -7.57 -8.84 -0.06
C TYR A 185 -6.71 -8.40 1.14
N ASP A 186 -7.31 -8.31 2.33
CA ASP A 186 -6.66 -7.96 3.61
C ASP A 186 -5.62 -8.98 4.04
N ARG A 187 -5.73 -10.22 3.54
CA ARG A 187 -4.89 -11.33 3.99
C ARG A 187 -4.13 -12.01 2.85
N PRO A 188 -2.95 -12.58 3.17
CA PRO A 188 -2.21 -13.52 2.33
C PRO A 188 -3.09 -14.52 1.54
N GLN A 189 -3.97 -15.26 2.23
CA GLN A 189 -4.79 -16.30 1.60
C GLN A 189 -5.89 -15.76 0.69
N ASP A 190 -6.25 -14.49 0.87
CA ASP A 190 -7.33 -13.82 0.15
C ASP A 190 -6.77 -12.89 -0.93
N ALA A 191 -5.49 -13.00 -1.29
CA ALA A 191 -4.84 -12.09 -2.24
C ALA A 191 -5.54 -12.05 -3.61
N TYR A 192 -5.73 -10.85 -4.17
CA TYR A 192 -6.31 -10.70 -5.51
C TYR A 192 -5.36 -11.27 -6.57
N ASN A 193 -5.86 -12.14 -7.44
CA ASN A 193 -5.06 -12.77 -8.49
C ASN A 193 -5.29 -12.09 -9.84
N PHE A 194 -4.29 -11.36 -10.34
CA PHE A 194 -4.31 -10.78 -11.67
C PHE A 194 -4.18 -11.81 -12.80
N GLY A 195 -3.82 -13.06 -12.48
CA GLY A 195 -3.52 -14.12 -13.42
C GLY A 195 -2.22 -13.85 -14.19
N VAL A 196 -2.12 -14.37 -15.41
CA VAL A 196 -1.01 -14.03 -16.31
C VAL A 196 -1.20 -12.58 -16.78
N VAL A 197 -0.20 -11.74 -16.51
CA VAL A 197 -0.20 -10.34 -16.91
C VAL A 197 -0.15 -10.25 -18.44
N SER A 198 -0.87 -9.27 -18.99
CA SER A 198 -0.96 -9.04 -20.43
C SER A 198 -0.57 -7.60 -20.78
N PRO A 199 -0.36 -7.30 -22.07
CA PRO A 199 -0.24 -5.92 -22.57
C PRO A 199 -1.40 -4.99 -22.21
N HIS A 200 -2.54 -5.58 -21.88
CA HIS A 200 -3.71 -4.83 -21.48
C HIS A 200 -3.65 -4.53 -19.99
N ASN A 201 -3.87 -3.26 -19.64
CA ASN A 201 -3.93 -2.80 -18.26
C ASN A 201 -5.01 -3.58 -17.51
N ARG A 202 -4.61 -4.36 -16.50
CA ARG A 202 -5.53 -4.94 -15.53
C ARG A 202 -5.44 -4.11 -14.25
N TYR A 203 -6.57 -3.91 -13.60
CA TYR A 203 -6.60 -3.19 -12.34
C TYR A 203 -7.61 -3.79 -11.38
N VAL A 204 -7.42 -3.46 -10.10
CA VAL A 204 -8.38 -3.73 -9.03
C VAL A 204 -8.46 -2.49 -8.16
N ASP A 205 -9.68 -2.16 -7.74
CA ASP A 205 -9.95 -1.11 -6.78
C ASP A 205 -10.15 -1.73 -5.40
N VAL A 206 -9.47 -1.19 -4.39
CA VAL A 206 -9.49 -1.72 -3.03
C VAL A 206 -9.75 -0.60 -2.04
N PHE A 207 -10.80 -0.75 -1.24
CA PHE A 207 -11.06 0.15 -0.13
C PHE A 207 -10.08 -0.12 1.01
N MET A 208 -9.20 0.85 1.29
CA MET A 208 -8.16 0.68 2.32
C MET A 208 -8.65 0.99 3.74
N GLY A 209 -9.85 1.55 3.90
CA GLY A 209 -10.34 2.03 5.19
C GLY A 209 -10.47 0.93 6.26
N CYS A 210 -10.78 -0.29 5.83
CA CYS A 210 -11.00 -1.45 6.71
C CYS A 210 -9.93 -2.53 6.64
N GLN A 211 -8.84 -2.24 5.93
CA GLN A 211 -7.67 -3.10 5.90
C GLN A 211 -6.94 -3.05 7.24
N SER A 212 -6.16 -4.08 7.49
CA SER A 212 -5.46 -4.36 8.73
C SER A 212 -4.09 -4.97 8.43
N VAL A 213 -3.32 -5.26 9.46
CA VAL A 213 -2.08 -6.04 9.38
C VAL A 213 -2.10 -7.09 10.49
N GLU A 214 -1.40 -8.19 10.33
CA GLU A 214 -1.46 -9.32 11.27
C GLU A 214 -0.72 -9.07 12.56
N ASP A 215 0.44 -8.43 12.49
CA ASP A 215 1.28 -8.13 13.64
C ASP A 215 2.24 -6.96 13.36
N GLU A 216 3.07 -6.64 14.35
CA GLU A 216 4.05 -5.55 14.24
C GLU A 216 5.18 -5.83 13.23
N THR A 217 5.35 -7.07 12.76
CA THR A 217 6.36 -7.45 11.76
C THR A 217 5.86 -7.22 10.34
N GLU A 218 4.54 -7.23 10.13
CA GLU A 218 3.89 -6.85 8.88
C GLU A 218 3.87 -5.32 8.71
N ARG A 219 5.05 -4.74 8.60
CA ARG A 219 5.24 -3.29 8.47
C ARG A 219 6.28 -2.97 7.43
N CYS A 220 6.19 -1.75 6.91
CA CYS A 220 7.21 -1.26 6.04
C CYS A 220 8.24 -0.33 6.69
N ALA A 221 9.34 -0.92 7.18
CA ALA A 221 10.32 -0.24 8.04
C ALA A 221 11.05 0.96 7.42
N ASN A 222 11.20 1.03 6.09
CA ASN A 222 11.91 2.14 5.43
C ASN A 222 11.04 3.40 5.25
N LEU A 223 9.73 3.32 5.57
CA LEU A 223 8.86 4.49 5.52
C LEU A 223 9.08 5.39 6.74
N ALA A 224 9.02 6.70 6.52
CA ALA A 224 8.88 7.65 7.62
C ALA A 224 7.60 7.31 8.39
N ASN A 225 7.72 7.21 9.72
CA ASN A 225 6.65 6.78 10.62
C ASN A 225 6.06 5.39 10.25
N ALA A 226 6.93 4.42 9.93
CA ALA A 226 6.53 3.04 9.62
C ALA A 226 5.52 2.43 10.60
N THR A 227 5.59 2.81 11.88
CA THR A 227 4.65 2.41 12.94
C THR A 227 3.26 3.02 12.81
N GLN A 228 2.94 3.76 11.75
CA GLN A 228 1.60 4.28 11.46
C GLN A 228 0.97 3.59 10.24
N TYR A 229 1.66 2.63 9.62
CA TYR A 229 1.19 1.89 8.44
C TYR A 229 0.59 0.55 8.85
N HIS A 230 -0.60 0.59 9.45
CA HIS A 230 -1.29 -0.57 10.02
C HIS A 230 -2.33 -1.21 9.08
N LYS A 231 -2.21 -0.94 7.78
CA LYS A 231 -3.16 -1.39 6.75
C LYS A 231 -2.38 -2.02 5.61
N SER A 232 -2.71 -3.25 5.22
CA SER A 232 -2.11 -3.88 4.04
C SER A 232 -3.16 -4.46 3.10
N SER A 233 -2.74 -4.72 1.86
CA SER A 233 -3.53 -5.50 0.90
C SER A 233 -2.61 -6.33 0.03
N TRP A 234 -3.10 -7.48 -0.42
CA TRP A 234 -2.30 -8.54 -1.03
C TRP A 234 -2.76 -8.86 -2.44
N TYR A 235 -1.78 -9.04 -3.34
CA TYR A 235 -2.03 -9.30 -4.75
C TYR A 235 -1.04 -10.32 -5.28
N THR A 236 -1.45 -11.10 -6.28
CA THR A 236 -0.59 -12.03 -7.01
C THR A 236 -0.72 -11.83 -8.50
N PHE A 237 0.36 -12.09 -9.24
CA PHE A 237 0.35 -12.10 -10.69
C PHE A 237 1.39 -13.09 -11.22
N THR A 238 1.20 -13.58 -12.44
CA THR A 238 2.16 -14.42 -13.15
C THR A 238 2.69 -13.65 -14.35
N THR A 239 4.01 -13.59 -14.51
CA THR A 239 4.61 -13.01 -15.72
C THR A 239 4.30 -13.89 -16.95
N PRO A 240 4.14 -13.29 -18.13
CA PRO A 240 3.96 -14.07 -19.36
C PRO A 240 5.24 -14.86 -19.71
N ALA A 241 5.12 -15.73 -20.73
CA ALA A 241 6.27 -16.52 -21.23
C ALA A 241 7.38 -15.66 -21.87
N TYR A 242 7.02 -14.46 -22.31
CA TYR A 242 7.94 -13.45 -22.81
C TYR A 242 7.52 -12.08 -22.27
N LEU A 243 8.46 -11.34 -21.72
CA LEU A 243 8.28 -9.97 -21.25
C LEU A 243 9.56 -9.17 -21.44
N ASP A 244 9.42 -7.94 -21.91
CA ASP A 244 10.46 -6.92 -21.83
C ASP A 244 10.33 -6.11 -20.53
N TYR A 245 9.09 -5.94 -20.06
CA TYR A 245 8.79 -5.25 -18.80
C TYR A 245 7.49 -5.69 -18.14
N VAL A 246 7.39 -5.38 -16.85
CA VAL A 246 6.15 -5.30 -16.07
C VAL A 246 6.10 -3.93 -15.41
N ALA A 247 4.97 -3.25 -15.52
CA ALA A 247 4.70 -1.98 -14.85
C ALA A 247 3.64 -2.20 -13.78
N LEU A 248 3.96 -1.78 -12.55
CA LEU A 248 3.01 -1.61 -11.45
C LEU A 248 2.69 -0.13 -11.32
N ALA A 249 1.41 0.18 -11.07
CA ALA A 249 0.98 1.54 -10.81
C ALA A 249 -0.01 1.58 -9.67
N LEU A 250 0.15 2.56 -8.78
CA LEU A 250 -0.80 2.80 -7.70
C LEU A 250 -1.37 4.20 -7.85
N SER A 251 -2.69 4.34 -7.77
CA SER A 251 -3.40 5.63 -7.83
C SER A 251 -4.60 5.66 -6.90
N GLY A 252 -5.13 6.84 -6.60
CA GLY A 252 -6.47 6.98 -6.03
C GLY A 252 -7.58 6.77 -7.05
N THR A 253 -8.80 6.51 -6.58
CA THR A 253 -10.03 6.53 -7.39
C THR A 253 -10.73 7.90 -7.34
N SER A 254 -11.97 8.01 -7.83
CA SER A 254 -12.72 9.28 -7.85
C SER A 254 -12.94 9.90 -6.45
N GLY A 255 -13.12 9.08 -5.40
CA GLY A 255 -13.32 9.54 -4.01
C GLY A 255 -12.04 10.08 -3.35
N TYR A 256 -10.88 9.83 -3.95
CA TYR A 256 -9.58 10.26 -3.44
C TYR A 256 -9.30 11.76 -3.70
N TRP A 257 -10.04 12.40 -4.63
CA TRP A 257 -9.85 13.81 -4.97
C TRP A 257 -10.47 14.76 -3.94
N VAL A 258 -9.68 15.18 -2.96
CA VAL A 258 -10.06 16.29 -2.07
C VAL A 258 -9.44 17.61 -2.55
N ASN A 259 -8.19 17.58 -3.05
CA ASN A 259 -7.53 18.69 -3.75
C ASN A 259 -6.26 18.22 -4.49
N ALA A 260 -5.75 19.01 -5.44
CA ALA A 260 -4.54 18.70 -6.22
C ALA A 260 -3.25 18.62 -5.38
N SER A 261 -3.27 19.12 -4.15
CA SER A 261 -2.15 19.04 -3.19
C SER A 261 -2.17 17.78 -2.32
N THR A 262 -3.22 16.95 -2.41
CA THR A 262 -3.35 15.75 -1.57
C THR A 262 -2.46 14.66 -2.15
N SER A 263 -1.34 14.40 -1.47
CA SER A 263 -0.43 13.31 -1.81
C SER A 263 -0.33 12.33 -0.64
N TYR A 264 -0.49 11.05 -0.94
CA TYR A 264 -0.28 9.99 0.03
C TYR A 264 0.85 9.08 -0.42
N LYS A 265 1.64 8.68 0.57
CA LYS A 265 2.71 7.71 0.43
C LYS A 265 2.18 6.33 0.81
N PHE A 266 2.50 5.34 -0.01
CA PHE A 266 2.18 3.93 0.21
C PHE A 266 3.48 3.15 0.23
N GLY A 267 3.61 2.19 1.14
CA GLY A 267 4.70 1.21 1.07
C GLY A 267 4.34 0.09 0.13
N PHE A 268 5.32 -0.59 -0.44
CA PHE A 268 5.08 -1.90 -1.01
C PHE A 268 6.27 -2.84 -0.89
N ASN A 269 5.94 -4.14 -0.88
CA ASN A 269 6.89 -5.23 -1.06
C ASN A 269 6.54 -5.97 -2.36
N LEU A 270 7.56 -6.51 -3.01
CA LEU A 270 7.42 -7.48 -4.10
C LEU A 270 8.20 -8.74 -3.75
N TYR A 271 7.54 -9.89 -3.79
CA TYR A 271 8.13 -11.19 -3.55
C TYR A 271 7.99 -12.09 -4.77
N LYS A 272 8.97 -12.95 -5.01
CA LYS A 272 8.86 -14.07 -5.95
C LYS A 272 8.21 -15.25 -5.22
N GLY A 273 7.13 -15.76 -5.80
CA GLY A 273 6.29 -16.84 -5.28
C GLY A 273 4.84 -16.40 -5.06
N ASN A 274 3.99 -17.39 -4.72
CA ASN A 274 2.55 -17.20 -4.51
C ASN A 274 2.22 -17.26 -3.02
N ILE A 275 1.86 -16.13 -2.43
CA ILE A 275 1.52 -16.00 -1.02
C ILE A 275 0.31 -16.83 -0.58
N VAL A 276 -0.60 -17.15 -1.50
CA VAL A 276 -1.80 -17.95 -1.20
C VAL A 276 -1.43 -19.41 -0.87
N SER A 277 -0.36 -19.93 -1.48
CA SER A 277 0.08 -21.31 -1.33
C SER A 277 1.40 -21.47 -0.55
N THR A 278 2.07 -20.37 -0.20
CA THR A 278 3.42 -20.40 0.36
C THR A 278 3.51 -19.37 1.49
N PRO A 279 3.93 -19.75 2.71
CA PRO A 279 4.07 -18.80 3.82
C PRO A 279 4.94 -17.60 3.46
N GLN A 280 4.57 -16.41 3.91
CA GLN A 280 5.30 -15.16 3.60
C GLN A 280 6.80 -15.25 3.91
N SER A 281 7.15 -15.87 5.05
CA SER A 281 8.54 -16.03 5.50
C SER A 281 9.41 -16.90 4.58
N SER A 282 8.79 -17.66 3.67
CA SER A 282 9.49 -18.50 2.69
C SER A 282 9.51 -17.92 1.28
N LEU A 283 8.85 -16.79 1.04
CA LEU A 283 8.90 -16.09 -0.24
C LEU A 283 10.23 -15.34 -0.41
N LEU A 284 10.79 -15.34 -1.62
CA LEU A 284 12.02 -14.61 -1.91
C LEU A 284 11.71 -13.12 -2.14
N PRO A 285 12.19 -12.19 -1.30
CA PRO A 285 12.00 -10.76 -1.55
C PRO A 285 12.75 -10.30 -2.80
N ILE A 286 12.05 -9.58 -3.69
CA ILE A 286 12.62 -8.87 -4.84
C ILE A 286 12.77 -7.39 -4.53
N ILE A 287 11.73 -6.80 -3.95
CA ILE A 287 11.76 -5.45 -3.38
C ILE A 287 11.22 -5.52 -1.96
N THR A 288 11.98 -4.99 -1.01
CA THR A 288 11.53 -4.77 0.35
C THR A 288 11.42 -3.29 0.60
N CYS A 289 10.21 -2.87 0.96
CA CYS A 289 9.96 -1.55 1.50
C CYS A 289 10.34 -0.36 0.64
N ASP A 290 9.95 -0.44 -0.62
CA ASP A 290 9.91 0.72 -1.48
C ASP A 290 8.54 1.42 -1.33
N SER A 291 8.32 2.50 -2.06
CA SER A 291 7.12 3.32 -1.89
C SER A 291 6.59 3.91 -3.19
N PHE A 292 5.27 4.11 -3.20
CA PHE A 292 4.58 4.92 -4.18
C PHE A 292 4.19 6.27 -3.54
N GLN A 293 4.45 7.38 -4.24
CA GLN A 293 4.01 8.72 -3.87
C GLN A 293 2.92 9.17 -4.85
N THR A 294 1.68 8.92 -4.49
CA THR A 294 0.52 9.21 -5.35
C THR A 294 -0.03 10.62 -5.09
N ALA A 295 -0.63 11.25 -6.08
CA ALA A 295 -1.25 12.58 -5.94
C ALA A 295 -2.64 12.59 -6.60
N GLY A 296 -3.71 12.46 -5.82
CA GLY A 296 -5.04 12.29 -6.40
C GLY A 296 -5.18 10.98 -7.22
N VAL A 297 -5.71 11.10 -8.43
CA VAL A 297 -5.72 10.03 -9.45
C VAL A 297 -4.41 9.90 -10.21
N TYR A 298 -3.41 10.76 -9.96
CA TYR A 298 -2.12 10.61 -10.59
C TYR A 298 -1.41 9.42 -9.96
N ALA A 299 -1.26 8.39 -10.79
CA ALA A 299 -0.57 7.19 -10.38
C ALA A 299 0.91 7.47 -10.22
N ASP A 300 1.51 6.82 -9.22
CA ASP A 300 2.94 6.59 -9.20
C ASP A 300 3.23 5.19 -9.76
N TRP A 301 4.44 5.01 -10.29
CA TRP A 301 4.78 3.86 -11.14
C TRP A 301 6.06 3.20 -10.67
N ARG A 302 6.08 1.88 -10.77
CA ARG A 302 7.29 1.08 -10.68
C ARG A 302 7.36 0.18 -11.89
N MET A 303 8.41 0.32 -12.69
CA MET A 303 8.66 -0.56 -13.82
C MET A 303 9.81 -1.50 -13.50
N PHE A 304 9.59 -2.77 -13.82
CA PHE A 304 10.56 -3.84 -13.79
C PHE A 304 10.88 -4.18 -15.23
N THR A 305 12.13 -4.06 -15.63
CA THR A 305 12.57 -4.30 -17.00
C THR A 305 13.48 -5.50 -17.04
N CYS A 306 13.60 -6.13 -18.21
CA CYS A 306 14.72 -7.01 -18.58
C CYS A 306 15.46 -7.72 -17.42
N SER A 307 15.04 -8.95 -17.13
CA SER A 307 15.60 -9.81 -16.08
C SER A 307 15.35 -9.35 -14.64
N ASP A 308 14.73 -8.19 -14.39
CA ASP A 308 14.24 -7.82 -13.05
C ASP A 308 13.21 -8.85 -12.55
N LEU A 309 12.42 -9.41 -13.47
CA LEU A 309 11.47 -10.49 -13.23
C LEU A 309 11.68 -11.61 -14.26
N GLU A 310 11.48 -12.85 -13.82
CA GLU A 310 11.59 -14.05 -14.64
C GLU A 310 10.28 -14.32 -15.39
N PRO A 311 10.33 -14.87 -16.61
CA PRO A 311 9.12 -15.32 -17.32
C PRO A 311 8.39 -16.48 -16.62
N ASN A 312 7.10 -16.65 -16.92
CA ASN A 312 6.24 -17.72 -16.37
C ASN A 312 6.32 -17.89 -14.84
N THR A 313 6.56 -16.80 -14.12
CA THR A 313 6.85 -16.83 -12.68
C THR A 313 5.78 -16.04 -11.95
N THR A 314 5.27 -16.62 -10.85
CA THR A 314 4.30 -15.94 -9.99
C THR A 314 5.02 -15.06 -8.97
N TYR A 315 4.50 -13.86 -8.79
CA TYR A 315 4.95 -12.87 -7.83
C TYR A 315 3.79 -12.44 -6.92
N THR A 316 4.14 -11.99 -5.73
CA THR A 316 3.22 -11.43 -4.74
C THR A 316 3.57 -9.96 -4.50
N ILE A 317 2.57 -9.10 -4.53
CA ILE A 317 2.66 -7.69 -4.13
C ILE A 317 1.93 -7.53 -2.79
N GLN A 318 2.57 -6.82 -1.86
CA GLN A 318 1.93 -6.34 -0.64
C GLN A 318 1.98 -4.83 -0.64
N VAL A 319 0.84 -4.16 -0.49
CA VAL A 319 0.75 -2.69 -0.44
C VAL A 319 0.36 -2.26 0.95
N PHE A 320 1.07 -1.28 1.52
CA PHE A 320 0.82 -0.71 2.84
C PHE A 320 0.24 0.70 2.75
N ALA A 321 -0.76 1.00 3.58
CA ALA A 321 -1.32 2.33 3.72
C ALA A 321 -1.21 2.83 5.16
N HIS A 322 -1.14 4.16 5.30
CA HIS A 322 -1.15 4.83 6.61
C HIS A 322 -2.52 4.64 7.29
N GLU A 323 -2.54 4.54 8.62
CA GLU A 323 -3.76 4.34 9.44
C GLU A 323 -4.88 5.35 9.16
N ASN A 324 -4.54 6.60 8.81
CA ASN A 324 -5.51 7.66 8.52
C ASN A 324 -6.04 7.63 7.08
N PHE A 325 -5.51 6.76 6.23
CA PHE A 325 -5.97 6.63 4.86
C PHE A 325 -7.30 5.84 4.81
N ASN A 326 -8.34 6.44 4.25
CA ASN A 326 -9.71 5.92 4.27
C ASN A 326 -10.43 6.12 2.94
N ASN A 327 -9.77 5.75 1.84
CA ASN A 327 -10.33 5.84 0.48
C ASN A 327 -9.99 4.57 -0.30
N ASP A 328 -10.54 4.46 -1.51
CA ASP A 328 -10.14 3.43 -2.46
C ASP A 328 -8.81 3.79 -3.14
N VAL A 329 -8.00 2.76 -3.36
CA VAL A 329 -6.84 2.80 -4.24
C VAL A 329 -7.04 1.87 -5.41
N ARG A 330 -6.44 2.22 -6.54
CA ARG A 330 -6.37 1.40 -7.74
C ARG A 330 -4.94 0.90 -7.90
N LEU A 331 -4.75 -0.40 -7.79
CA LEU A 331 -3.52 -1.06 -8.22
C LEU A 331 -3.70 -1.54 -9.66
N ASN A 332 -2.80 -1.11 -10.53
CA ASN A 332 -2.76 -1.49 -11.93
C ASN A 332 -1.49 -2.28 -12.23
N ILE A 333 -1.63 -3.28 -13.09
CA ILE A 333 -0.51 -4.04 -13.63
C ILE A 333 -0.65 -4.21 -15.15
N ALA A 334 0.46 -4.05 -15.84
CA ALA A 334 0.60 -4.35 -17.25
C ALA A 334 1.98 -4.93 -17.52
N SER A 335 2.11 -5.72 -18.58
CA SER A 335 3.40 -6.19 -19.10
C SER A 335 3.55 -5.74 -20.53
N GLY A 336 4.76 -5.71 -21.07
CA GLY A 336 4.94 -5.57 -22.51
C GLY A 336 6.09 -6.42 -23.02
N GLY A 337 6.16 -6.51 -24.34
CA GLY A 337 7.07 -7.39 -25.07
C GLY A 337 6.33 -8.29 -26.04
N ALA A 338 6.67 -8.20 -27.33
CA ALA A 338 6.12 -9.05 -28.37
C ALA A 338 7.01 -10.27 -28.66
N GLY A 339 8.32 -10.11 -28.51
CA GLY A 339 9.32 -11.14 -28.75
C GLY A 339 10.73 -10.53 -28.77
N PRO A 340 11.78 -11.37 -28.86
CA PRO A 340 13.15 -10.89 -28.91
C PRO A 340 13.39 -10.05 -30.17
N THR A 341 14.37 -9.17 -30.10
CA THR A 341 14.96 -8.49 -31.25
C THR A 341 15.60 -9.55 -32.13
N GLN A 342 15.24 -9.56 -33.40
CA GLN A 342 15.71 -10.60 -34.31
C GLN A 342 17.16 -10.35 -34.74
N VAL A 343 17.55 -9.08 -34.89
CA VAL A 343 18.91 -8.71 -35.28
C VAL A 343 19.48 -7.66 -34.31
N PRO A 344 19.87 -8.05 -33.09
CA PRO A 344 20.45 -7.11 -32.11
C PRO A 344 21.90 -6.73 -32.43
N GLN A 345 22.55 -7.43 -33.38
CA GLN A 345 23.94 -7.20 -33.79
C GLN A 345 24.08 -7.26 -35.32
N PRO A 346 24.97 -6.45 -35.93
CA PRO A 346 25.16 -6.40 -37.38
C PRO A 346 26.10 -7.52 -37.86
N VAL A 347 25.65 -8.77 -37.82
CA VAL A 347 26.38 -9.93 -38.36
C VAL A 347 25.74 -10.44 -39.64
N SER A 348 26.54 -10.85 -40.63
CA SER A 348 26.01 -11.32 -41.92
C SER A 348 25.23 -12.64 -41.80
N THR A 349 25.58 -13.45 -40.80
CA THR A 349 24.88 -14.69 -40.46
C THR A 349 23.75 -14.39 -39.48
N GLY A 350 22.50 -14.69 -39.84
CA GLY A 350 21.36 -14.55 -38.92
C GLY A 350 20.41 -13.39 -39.19
N PHE A 351 20.49 -12.74 -40.35
CA PHE A 351 19.43 -11.82 -40.80
C PHE A 351 18.22 -12.60 -41.31
N PRO A 352 17.06 -12.57 -40.65
CA PRO A 352 15.83 -13.11 -41.20
C PRO A 352 15.27 -12.19 -42.30
N ALA A 353 14.32 -12.70 -43.08
CA ALA A 353 13.68 -11.93 -44.15
C ALA A 353 12.96 -10.66 -43.65
N SER A 354 12.55 -10.63 -42.39
CA SER A 354 11.97 -9.49 -41.67
C SER A 354 12.95 -8.33 -41.48
N ASN A 355 14.26 -8.55 -41.55
CA ASN A 355 15.29 -7.51 -41.43
C ASN A 355 16.08 -7.31 -42.73
N ASP A 356 15.71 -8.01 -43.80
CA ASP A 356 16.35 -7.94 -45.11
C ASP A 356 15.36 -7.37 -46.13
N PHE A 357 15.62 -6.14 -46.58
CA PHE A 357 14.86 -5.53 -47.68
C PHE A 357 15.32 -6.06 -49.04
N GLY A 358 16.43 -6.79 -49.11
CA GLY A 358 17.03 -7.28 -50.35
C GLY A 358 17.44 -6.14 -51.27
N ASN A 359 17.26 -6.35 -52.57
CA ASN A 359 17.48 -5.33 -53.58
C ASN A 359 16.29 -4.36 -53.62
N VAL A 360 16.51 -3.11 -53.23
CA VAL A 360 15.48 -2.08 -53.29
C VAL A 360 15.28 -1.68 -54.75
N VAL A 361 14.04 -1.81 -55.23
CA VAL A 361 13.68 -1.50 -56.61
C VAL A 361 13.45 0.00 -56.75
N THR A 362 14.15 0.62 -57.70
CA THR A 362 13.99 2.04 -58.02
C THR A 362 12.92 2.21 -59.11
N SER A 363 11.92 3.07 -58.88
CA SER A 363 10.92 3.45 -59.89
C SER A 363 10.73 4.97 -59.90
N GLY A 364 10.29 5.53 -61.03
CA GLY A 364 10.03 6.97 -61.14
C GLY A 364 8.88 7.47 -60.24
N SER A 365 8.03 6.57 -59.75
CA SER A 365 6.93 6.87 -58.81
C SER A 365 7.26 6.53 -57.35
N GLY A 366 8.45 5.99 -57.07
CA GLY A 366 8.79 5.40 -55.77
C GLY A 366 8.20 4.00 -55.56
N VAL A 367 8.84 3.21 -54.69
CA VAL A 367 8.33 1.92 -54.19
C VAL A 367 8.55 1.88 -52.68
N THR A 368 7.49 1.67 -51.92
CA THR A 368 7.58 1.53 -50.46
C THR A 368 7.58 0.06 -50.08
N THR A 369 8.52 -0.32 -49.21
CA THR A 369 8.60 -1.67 -48.64
C THR A 369 8.63 -1.55 -47.12
N TYR A 370 7.88 -2.40 -46.43
CA TYR A 370 7.83 -2.41 -44.96
C TYR A 370 8.50 -3.66 -44.41
N ARG A 371 9.12 -3.49 -43.24
CA ARG A 371 9.78 -4.52 -42.45
C ARG A 371 9.61 -4.18 -40.98
N TYR A 372 9.64 -5.20 -40.13
CA TYR A 372 9.34 -5.07 -38.71
C TYR A 372 10.33 -5.91 -37.90
N ASP A 373 10.78 -5.34 -36.79
CA ASP A 373 11.54 -6.01 -35.74
C ASP A 373 11.16 -5.37 -34.40
N ASN A 374 11.50 -6.02 -33.30
CA ASN A 374 11.29 -5.51 -31.95
C ASN A 374 12.59 -4.88 -31.44
N LEU A 375 12.48 -3.99 -30.45
CA LEU A 375 13.60 -3.49 -29.68
C LEU A 375 13.50 -4.06 -28.27
N ALA A 376 13.69 -5.37 -28.15
CA ALA A 376 13.50 -6.13 -26.93
C ALA A 376 14.72 -6.07 -25.99
N CYS A 377 14.64 -6.74 -24.84
CA CYS A 377 15.74 -6.75 -23.86
C CYS A 377 17.11 -7.15 -24.43
N ASN A 378 17.14 -8.08 -25.38
CA ASN A 378 18.36 -8.53 -26.05
C ASN A 378 18.97 -7.51 -27.03
N ALA A 379 18.25 -6.41 -27.35
CA ALA A 379 18.80 -5.28 -28.11
C ALA A 379 19.63 -4.31 -27.27
N ARG A 380 19.64 -4.47 -25.93
CA ARG A 380 20.42 -3.60 -25.05
C ARG A 380 21.89 -3.66 -25.40
N HIS A 381 22.48 -2.50 -25.60
CA HIS A 381 23.90 -2.35 -25.95
C HIS A 381 24.84 -3.02 -24.95
N SER A 382 24.46 -3.10 -23.68
CA SER A 382 25.21 -3.81 -22.63
C SER A 382 25.20 -5.33 -22.79
N GLN A 383 24.26 -5.88 -23.56
CA GLN A 383 24.13 -7.31 -23.87
C GLN A 383 24.60 -7.64 -25.30
N SER A 384 24.41 -6.70 -26.23
CA SER A 384 24.70 -6.86 -27.67
C SER A 384 25.91 -6.05 -28.13
N ASN A 385 26.84 -5.69 -27.22
CA ASN A 385 28.00 -4.86 -27.53
C ASN A 385 28.71 -5.31 -28.81
N CYS A 386 29.07 -4.31 -29.62
CA CYS A 386 29.70 -4.52 -30.90
C CYS A 386 30.63 -3.36 -31.26
N GLY A 387 31.72 -3.25 -30.51
CA GLY A 387 32.76 -2.24 -30.76
C GLY A 387 32.23 -0.81 -30.64
N THR A 388 32.55 0.03 -31.63
CA THR A 388 32.16 1.45 -31.64
C THR A 388 30.75 1.69 -32.20
N VAL A 389 30.20 0.75 -32.97
CA VAL A 389 28.84 0.84 -33.54
C VAL A 389 27.79 0.61 -32.46
N ILE A 390 28.01 -0.40 -31.61
CA ILE A 390 27.20 -0.66 -30.41
C ILE A 390 28.13 -0.55 -29.19
N PRO A 391 28.37 0.67 -28.68
CA PRO A 391 29.24 0.86 -27.51
C PRO A 391 28.61 0.21 -26.27
N ASN A 392 29.37 -0.02 -25.19
CA ASN A 392 28.84 -0.62 -23.94
C ASN A 392 27.93 0.34 -23.14
N GLY A 393 27.40 1.36 -23.80
CA GLY A 393 26.55 2.40 -23.22
C GLY A 393 25.64 2.99 -24.29
N ALA A 394 24.97 4.07 -23.93
CA ALA A 394 24.06 4.74 -24.85
C ALA A 394 24.80 5.55 -25.92
N ILE A 395 24.20 5.62 -27.11
CA ILE A 395 24.54 6.55 -28.17
C ILE A 395 23.77 7.85 -27.91
N THR A 396 24.47 8.97 -27.83
CA THR A 396 23.83 10.29 -27.70
C THR A 396 23.52 10.90 -29.06
N PHE A 397 22.27 11.27 -29.30
CA PHE A 397 21.84 12.02 -30.49
C PHE A 397 20.72 13.00 -30.14
N SER A 398 20.87 14.26 -30.51
CA SER A 398 19.91 15.35 -30.20
C SER A 398 19.54 15.44 -28.72
N GLY A 399 20.52 15.27 -27.83
CA GLY A 399 20.35 15.31 -26.37
C GLY A 399 19.68 14.08 -25.74
N LYS A 400 19.35 13.06 -26.54
CA LYS A 400 18.73 11.80 -26.09
C LYS A 400 19.74 10.66 -26.08
N GLN A 401 19.52 9.70 -25.19
CA GLN A 401 20.36 8.50 -25.02
C GLN A 401 19.65 7.27 -25.60
N TYR A 402 20.29 6.63 -26.59
CA TYR A 402 19.79 5.43 -27.24
C TYR A 402 20.67 4.23 -26.89
N ASP A 403 20.13 3.28 -26.15
CA ASP A 403 20.83 2.10 -25.61
C ASP A 403 20.23 0.77 -26.10
N LEU A 404 19.31 0.81 -27.06
CA LEU A 404 18.75 -0.35 -27.76
C LEU A 404 19.09 -0.24 -29.25
N SER A 405 19.44 -1.36 -29.90
CA SER A 405 19.67 -1.42 -31.35
C SER A 405 19.03 -2.65 -32.01
N SER A 406 18.44 -2.44 -33.18
CA SER A 406 18.10 -3.48 -34.17
C SER A 406 18.68 -3.09 -35.54
N PHE A 407 19.05 -4.08 -36.35
CA PHE A 407 19.68 -3.85 -37.65
C PHE A 407 18.83 -4.35 -38.81
N PHE A 408 18.79 -3.56 -39.88
CA PHE A 408 18.21 -3.91 -41.16
C PHE A 408 19.27 -3.76 -42.24
N LYS A 409 19.12 -4.47 -43.36
CA LYS A 409 20.01 -4.32 -44.51
C LYS A 409 19.24 -4.22 -45.81
N PHE A 410 19.86 -3.57 -46.78
CA PHE A 410 19.35 -3.46 -48.14
C PHE A 410 20.49 -3.24 -49.13
N ARG A 411 20.20 -3.45 -50.42
CA ARG A 411 21.13 -3.20 -51.51
C ARG A 411 20.52 -2.29 -52.57
N LEU A 412 21.35 -1.39 -53.08
CA LEU A 412 21.06 -0.57 -54.25
C LEU A 412 21.92 -1.00 -55.43
N ASN A 413 21.27 -1.25 -56.57
CA ASN A 413 21.96 -1.54 -57.83
C ASN A 413 22.26 -0.28 -58.65
N ASN A 414 21.49 0.80 -58.45
CA ASN A 414 21.63 2.08 -59.11
C ASN A 414 21.62 3.20 -58.07
N SER A 415 22.11 4.39 -58.45
CA SER A 415 21.96 5.56 -57.58
C SER A 415 20.48 5.95 -57.48
N ALA A 416 20.02 6.27 -56.28
CA ALA A 416 18.61 6.56 -56.02
C ALA A 416 18.43 7.54 -54.86
N ALA A 417 17.31 8.25 -54.84
CA ALA A 417 16.81 8.86 -53.62
C ALA A 417 16.10 7.80 -52.77
N ILE A 418 16.42 7.72 -51.48
CA ILE A 418 15.73 6.84 -50.53
C ILE A 418 15.11 7.69 -49.43
N GLU A 419 13.86 7.39 -49.10
CA GLU A 419 13.25 7.83 -47.85
C GLU A 419 13.24 6.67 -46.87
N ILE A 420 13.80 6.89 -45.67
CA ILE A 420 13.73 5.96 -44.56
C ILE A 420 12.79 6.56 -43.53
N TYR A 421 11.72 5.83 -43.24
CA TYR A 421 10.72 6.17 -42.23
C TYR A 421 10.67 5.05 -41.19
N LEU A 422 10.92 5.41 -39.93
CA LEU A 422 10.74 4.54 -38.78
C LEU A 422 9.35 4.77 -38.22
N ASP A 423 8.48 3.78 -38.42
CA ASP A 423 7.17 3.77 -37.79
C ASP A 423 7.22 2.96 -36.50
N ASN A 424 6.52 3.45 -35.47
CA ASN A 424 6.19 2.60 -34.34
C ASN A 424 4.78 2.07 -34.59
N ALA A 425 4.64 0.74 -34.69
CA ALA A 425 3.37 0.06 -34.96
C ALA A 425 2.26 0.42 -33.95
N ALA A 426 2.63 0.94 -32.77
CA ALA A 426 1.73 1.60 -31.84
C ALA A 426 2.08 3.10 -31.77
N PRO A 427 1.42 3.99 -32.55
CA PRO A 427 1.60 5.44 -32.47
C PRO A 427 1.00 5.90 -31.15
N THR A 428 1.80 5.76 -30.12
CA THR A 428 1.39 6.05 -28.77
C THR A 428 2.47 6.94 -28.22
N TYR A 429 2.03 7.95 -27.49
CA TYR A 429 2.78 9.14 -27.16
C TYR A 429 4.00 8.89 -26.23
N CYS A 430 4.49 7.65 -26.15
CA CYS A 430 5.48 7.16 -25.22
C CYS A 430 6.85 7.01 -25.87
N GLY A 431 7.76 7.88 -25.48
CA GLY A 431 9.19 7.71 -25.71
C GLY A 431 9.75 8.70 -26.72
N PRO A 432 11.08 8.90 -26.73
CA PRO A 432 11.72 9.62 -27.80
C PRO A 432 11.44 8.93 -29.13
N SER A 433 11.24 9.72 -30.18
CA SER A 433 11.24 9.24 -31.56
C SER A 433 12.43 8.30 -31.79
N LEU A 434 12.16 7.13 -32.38
CA LEU A 434 13.21 6.26 -32.89
C LEU A 434 14.19 7.09 -33.74
N SER A 435 15.47 6.73 -33.68
CA SER A 435 16.49 7.32 -34.53
C SER A 435 17.21 6.21 -35.28
N PHE A 436 17.88 6.53 -36.37
CA PHE A 436 18.70 5.54 -37.04
C PHE A 436 20.04 6.07 -37.50
N ARG A 437 20.96 5.14 -37.72
CA ARG A 437 22.24 5.36 -38.41
C ARG A 437 22.24 4.57 -39.70
N LEU A 438 22.79 5.15 -40.75
CA LEU A 438 22.94 4.49 -42.05
C LEU A 438 24.43 4.30 -42.36
N PHE A 439 24.82 3.07 -42.63
CA PHE A 439 26.19 2.69 -42.97
C PHE A 439 26.25 2.19 -44.41
N LYS A 440 27.29 2.59 -45.16
CA LYS A 440 27.58 2.07 -46.50
C LYS A 440 28.65 0.98 -46.41
N GLN A 441 28.23 -0.21 -46.02
CA GLN A 441 29.13 -1.34 -45.84
C GLN A 441 28.37 -2.66 -45.94
N SER A 442 28.97 -3.67 -46.57
CA SER A 442 28.48 -5.05 -46.48
C SER A 442 28.76 -5.63 -45.09
N LEU A 443 27.82 -6.39 -44.56
CA LEU A 443 28.02 -7.10 -43.30
C LEU A 443 29.01 -8.25 -43.45
N SER A 444 29.78 -8.54 -42.39
CA SER A 444 30.61 -9.73 -42.29
C SER A 444 30.12 -10.65 -41.18
N PRO A 445 30.66 -11.88 -41.06
CA PRO A 445 30.31 -12.78 -39.96
C PRO A 445 30.65 -12.24 -38.56
N SER A 446 31.52 -11.23 -38.47
CA SER A 446 31.85 -10.55 -37.21
C SER A 446 31.20 -9.18 -37.16
N CYS A 447 30.50 -8.93 -36.06
CA CYS A 447 29.81 -7.68 -35.84
C CYS A 447 30.79 -6.48 -35.79
N SER A 448 32.03 -6.72 -35.29
CA SER A 448 33.07 -5.70 -35.11
C SER A 448 33.59 -5.07 -36.41
N THR A 449 33.21 -5.64 -37.56
CA THR A 449 33.66 -5.16 -38.86
C THR A 449 32.88 -3.95 -39.35
N LEU A 450 31.65 -3.74 -38.90
CA LEU A 450 30.90 -2.53 -39.22
C LEU A 450 31.65 -1.34 -38.60
N SER A 451 32.13 -0.42 -39.43
CA SER A 451 32.97 0.69 -38.98
C SER A 451 32.19 2.00 -38.94
N MET A 452 32.48 2.84 -37.95
CA MET A 452 32.01 4.23 -37.91
C MET A 452 32.54 5.06 -39.09
N ASP A 453 33.63 4.64 -39.74
CA ASP A 453 34.13 5.30 -40.97
C ASP A 453 33.18 5.08 -42.17
N SER A 454 32.34 4.04 -42.12
CA SER A 454 31.32 3.77 -43.14
C SER A 454 29.98 4.47 -42.86
N LEU A 455 29.88 5.23 -41.77
CA LEU A 455 28.68 5.96 -41.39
C LEU A 455 28.40 7.10 -42.38
N ILE A 456 27.23 7.05 -43.00
CA ILE A 456 26.73 8.13 -43.85
C ILE A 456 26.15 9.25 -42.99
N GLY A 457 25.41 8.88 -41.94
CA GLY A 457 24.82 9.84 -41.02
C GLY A 457 23.98 9.21 -39.92
N THR A 458 23.67 10.02 -38.91
CA THR A 458 22.68 9.72 -37.87
C THR A 458 21.49 10.63 -38.07
N TYR A 459 20.29 10.06 -38.10
CA TYR A 459 19.06 10.76 -38.47
C TYR A 459 17.95 10.51 -37.44
N SER A 460 16.94 11.37 -37.48
CA SER A 460 15.69 11.16 -36.73
C SER A 460 14.83 10.08 -37.41
N TYR A 461 13.58 9.91 -36.98
CA TYR A 461 12.68 8.87 -37.48
C TYR A 461 12.32 8.96 -38.98
N LEU A 462 12.49 10.12 -39.62
CA LEU A 462 12.22 10.32 -41.04
C LEU A 462 13.39 11.07 -41.69
N GLN A 463 13.90 10.55 -42.81
CA GLN A 463 14.91 11.22 -43.62
C GLN A 463 14.84 10.79 -45.08
N THR A 464 14.91 11.76 -45.98
CA THR A 464 15.21 11.57 -47.40
C THR A 464 16.70 11.76 -47.65
N ILE A 465 17.32 10.82 -48.35
CA ILE A 465 18.73 10.86 -48.75
C ILE A 465 18.78 10.81 -50.28
N ASP A 466 19.12 11.94 -50.88
CA ASP A 466 19.23 12.07 -52.33
C ASP A 466 20.52 11.47 -52.87
N CYS A 467 20.44 10.92 -54.08
CA CYS A 467 21.61 10.44 -54.83
C CYS A 467 22.48 9.43 -54.07
N LEU A 468 21.87 8.57 -53.24
CA LEU A 468 22.59 7.50 -52.55
C LEU A 468 23.18 6.55 -53.60
N ALA A 469 24.48 6.29 -53.53
CA ALA A 469 25.20 5.52 -54.55
C ALA A 469 24.79 4.02 -54.55
N PRO A 470 25.07 3.26 -55.62
CA PRO A 470 24.97 1.80 -55.56
C PRO A 470 25.84 1.20 -54.44
N GLY A 471 25.40 0.10 -53.83
CA GLY A 471 26.13 -0.60 -52.77
C GLY A 471 25.23 -1.36 -51.80
N ASP A 472 25.87 -2.02 -50.84
CA ASP A 472 25.19 -2.66 -49.69
C ASP A 472 25.15 -1.67 -48.52
N TYR A 473 24.01 -1.65 -47.82
CA TYR A 473 23.72 -0.71 -46.76
C TYR A 473 23.17 -1.41 -45.52
N VAL A 474 23.49 -0.86 -44.36
CA VAL A 474 23.01 -1.32 -43.05
C VAL A 474 22.37 -0.15 -42.33
N ILE A 475 21.15 -0.36 -41.85
CA ILE A 475 20.40 0.59 -41.02
C ILE A 475 20.49 0.07 -39.58
N GLN A 476 21.03 0.86 -38.66
CA GLN A 476 20.91 0.62 -37.23
C GLN A 476 19.74 1.46 -36.72
N VAL A 477 18.62 0.80 -36.41
CA VAL A 477 17.48 1.43 -35.73
C VAL A 477 17.76 1.45 -34.23
N MET A 478 17.67 2.63 -33.62
CA MET A 478 18.05 2.88 -32.24
C MET A 478 16.83 3.32 -31.42
N GLY A 479 16.68 2.73 -30.24
CA GLY A 479 15.66 3.10 -29.25
C GLY A 479 16.25 3.35 -27.87
N THR A 480 15.38 3.63 -26.90
CA THR A 480 15.77 3.87 -25.51
C THR A 480 15.04 2.93 -24.57
N ALA A 481 15.76 2.34 -23.61
CA ALA A 481 15.20 1.64 -22.48
C ALA A 481 14.85 2.59 -21.31
N ALA A 482 15.22 3.87 -21.41
CA ALA A 482 14.94 4.85 -20.37
C ALA A 482 13.44 5.09 -20.22
N LEU A 483 12.99 5.11 -18.96
CA LEU A 483 11.66 5.53 -18.58
C LEU A 483 11.46 7.01 -18.94
N MET A 484 10.37 7.34 -19.64
CA MET A 484 9.95 8.74 -19.75
C MET A 484 9.58 9.26 -18.36
N PRO A 485 10.00 10.48 -17.98
CA PRO A 485 9.69 11.03 -16.67
C PRO A 485 8.17 11.11 -16.44
N THR A 486 7.79 10.82 -15.20
CA THR A 486 6.45 10.60 -14.64
C THR A 486 5.40 11.70 -14.88
N ASN A 487 5.77 12.85 -15.47
CA ASN A 487 4.92 14.05 -15.50
C ASN A 487 4.08 14.24 -16.77
N TYR A 488 4.15 13.36 -17.79
CA TYR A 488 3.47 13.63 -19.06
C TYR A 488 2.08 12.98 -19.25
N TYR A 489 1.67 12.04 -18.37
CA TYR A 489 0.35 11.37 -18.48
C TYR A 489 -0.48 11.50 -17.21
N ALA A 490 -0.83 12.75 -16.94
CA ALA A 490 -2.12 13.08 -16.38
C ALA A 490 -3.24 12.58 -17.32
N TYR A 491 -4.34 12.10 -16.73
CA TYR A 491 -5.64 11.79 -17.35
C TYR A 491 -5.87 10.39 -17.96
N TYR A 492 -6.76 9.66 -17.27
CA TYR A 492 -7.92 8.89 -17.78
C TYR A 492 -7.77 7.81 -18.84
N ASN A 493 -6.65 7.69 -19.56
CA ASN A 493 -6.51 6.66 -20.57
C ASN A 493 -5.68 5.50 -20.04
N THR A 494 -6.38 4.62 -19.33
CA THR A 494 -5.94 3.23 -19.12
C THR A 494 -6.08 2.40 -20.41
N SER A 495 -6.30 3.01 -21.58
CA SER A 495 -6.19 2.30 -22.85
C SER A 495 -4.76 1.76 -23.04
N ASN A 496 -4.68 0.57 -23.63
CA ASN A 496 -3.44 -0.20 -23.85
C ASN A 496 -2.35 0.53 -24.65
N SER A 497 -2.67 1.71 -25.16
CA SER A 497 -1.79 2.50 -26.01
C SER A 497 -0.76 3.29 -25.20
N ALA A 498 -1.06 3.84 -24.02
CA ALA A 498 -0.25 4.94 -23.50
C ALA A 498 1.02 4.58 -22.71
N ARG A 499 1.65 3.39 -22.87
CA ARG A 499 2.80 3.00 -22.01
C ARG A 499 3.83 2.11 -22.70
N CYS A 500 4.86 2.73 -23.25
CA CYS A 500 5.98 2.05 -23.91
C CYS A 500 7.28 2.19 -23.09
N LEU A 501 7.98 1.08 -22.87
CA LEU A 501 9.41 1.05 -23.21
C LEU A 501 9.48 1.35 -24.72
N ALA A 502 10.35 2.26 -25.20
CA ALA A 502 10.47 2.59 -26.63
C ALA A 502 11.14 1.43 -27.40
N SER A 503 10.50 0.28 -27.33
CA SER A 503 11.08 -1.06 -27.42
C SER A 503 10.13 -2.02 -28.15
N ASN A 504 8.88 -1.63 -28.39
CA ASN A 504 7.95 -2.31 -29.28
C ASN A 504 7.15 -1.29 -30.08
#